data_AF-A0A946AE84-F1
#
_entry.id   AF-A0A946AE84-F1
#
_cell.length_a   1.000
_cell.length_b   1.000
_cell.length_c   1.000
_cell.angle_alpha   90.00
_cell.angle_beta   90.00
_cell.angle_gamma   90.00
#
_symmetry.space_group_name_H-M   'P 1'
#
loop_
_entity.id
_entity.type
_entity.pdbx_description
1 polymer ?
#
loop_
_entity_poly.entity_id
_entity_poly.type
_entity_poly.pdbx_seq_one_letter_code
_entity_poly.pdbx_strand_id
1 'polypeptide(L)'
;MTTIRHLAVAGIMMLALSGQVLAAGSSSTSDSTSTYSSDATTQAFRDGQSAVDAGNWGLAIGYFETAVSLDPGSADAFNMLAYSQRQSGDLESAFVNYRQALTIDPDHKEAHEYLGEAYLQAGDLAAAQEQLEALDDICWLGCDALTELREAIETWQADNS
;
A
#
# COMPACT_ATOMS: atom_id res chain seq x y z
N MET A 1 13.64 77.75 40.72
CA MET A 1 13.78 78.38 39.40
C MET A 1 15.22 78.23 38.93
N THR A 2 15.53 77.23 38.10
CA THR A 2 16.47 77.34 36.95
C THR A 2 16.50 76.00 36.21
N THR A 3 15.92 76.02 35.02
CA THR A 3 16.01 75.00 33.98
C THR A 3 17.37 75.06 33.29
N ILE A 4 17.99 73.91 33.00
CA ILE A 4 19.01 73.81 31.96
C ILE A 4 18.70 72.58 31.09
N ARG A 5 18.21 72.84 29.88
CA ARG A 5 18.26 71.94 28.72
C ARG A 5 19.52 72.29 27.95
N HIS A 6 20.31 71.34 27.46
CA HIS A 6 21.12 71.36 26.22
C HIS A 6 21.75 69.96 26.06
N LEU A 7 21.31 69.17 25.07
CA LEU A 7 21.88 68.96 23.72
C LEU A 7 22.96 67.86 23.60
N ALA A 8 22.58 66.85 22.83
CA ALA A 8 23.31 65.79 22.13
C ALA A 8 24.85 65.89 21.95
N VAL A 9 25.50 64.72 22.09
CA VAL A 9 26.73 64.36 21.35
C VAL A 9 26.61 62.91 20.88
N ALA A 10 26.82 62.73 19.58
CA ALA A 10 26.88 61.45 18.88
C ALA A 10 28.22 60.73 19.13
N GLY A 11 28.19 59.40 19.13
CA GLY A 11 29.38 58.55 19.08
C GLY A 11 29.05 57.22 18.39
N ILE A 12 29.45 57.11 17.13
CA ILE A 12 29.30 55.92 16.26
C ILE A 12 30.54 55.01 16.43
N MET A 13 30.29 53.70 16.31
CA MET A 13 31.19 52.63 15.82
C MET A 13 32.20 51.99 16.78
N MET A 14 31.96 50.71 17.07
CA MET A 14 32.98 49.66 16.98
C MET A 14 32.34 48.36 16.44
N LEU A 15 32.86 47.94 15.27
CA LEU A 15 32.65 46.63 14.64
C LEU A 15 33.62 45.60 15.25
N ALA A 16 33.13 44.42 15.60
CA ALA A 16 33.85 43.13 15.54
C ALA A 16 32.85 41.99 15.88
N LEU A 17 32.37 41.25 14.88
CA LEU A 17 32.80 39.89 14.50
C LEU A 17 31.95 38.77 15.15
N SER A 18 30.95 38.35 14.36
CA SER A 18 30.50 36.98 14.11
C SER A 18 30.72 35.92 15.20
N GLY A 19 29.64 35.57 15.88
CA GLY A 19 29.44 34.27 16.51
C GLY A 19 27.97 33.88 16.40
N GLN A 20 27.55 33.34 15.25
CA GLN A 20 26.24 32.69 15.15
C GLN A 20 26.32 31.31 15.80
N VAL A 21 25.58 31.10 16.88
CA VAL A 21 25.15 29.77 17.31
C VAL A 21 23.66 29.70 17.01
N LEU A 22 23.32 29.08 15.88
CA LEU A 22 21.98 28.67 15.54
C LEU A 22 21.99 27.15 15.40
N ALA A 23 21.89 26.45 16.53
CA ALA A 23 21.45 25.07 16.52
C ALA A 23 19.92 25.11 16.54
N ALA A 24 19.32 24.96 15.36
CA ALA A 24 17.90 24.67 15.21
C ALA A 24 17.60 23.34 15.91
N GLY A 25 16.58 23.35 16.76
CA GLY A 25 16.14 22.17 17.48
C GLY A 25 14.74 22.39 18.01
N SER A 26 13.75 22.47 17.12
CA SER A 26 12.36 22.28 17.51
C SER A 26 12.17 20.78 17.79
N SER A 27 12.35 20.37 19.05
CA SER A 27 11.88 19.07 19.51
C SER A 27 10.38 19.16 19.74
N SER A 28 9.60 19.00 18.67
CA SER A 28 8.21 18.60 18.78
C SER A 28 8.19 17.12 19.17
N THR A 29 8.06 16.85 20.45
CA THR A 29 7.66 15.52 20.94
C THR A 29 6.18 15.33 20.60
N SER A 30 5.90 14.90 19.38
CA SER A 30 4.59 14.40 18.97
C SER A 30 4.56 12.89 19.17
N ASP A 31 3.63 12.48 20.01
CA ASP A 31 3.18 11.12 20.32
C ASP A 31 3.50 10.11 19.19
N SER A 32 4.58 9.34 19.36
CA SER A 32 5.30 8.70 18.26
C SER A 32 4.88 7.25 17.99
N THR A 33 3.79 6.76 18.55
CA THR A 33 3.45 5.33 18.41
C THR A 33 2.49 5.06 17.25
N SER A 34 1.59 5.98 16.92
CA SER A 34 0.64 5.80 15.81
C SER A 34 1.23 6.14 14.44
N THR A 35 1.99 7.24 14.33
CA THR A 35 2.58 7.69 13.05
C THR A 35 3.68 6.75 12.56
N TYR A 36 4.52 6.20 13.45
CA TYR A 36 5.58 5.29 13.04
C TYR A 36 5.04 3.97 12.47
N SER A 37 3.94 3.44 13.02
CA SER A 37 3.31 2.21 12.50
C SER A 37 2.63 2.44 11.16
N SER A 38 1.89 3.55 10.99
CA SER A 38 1.22 3.87 9.72
C SER A 38 2.21 4.13 8.59
N ASP A 39 3.32 4.79 8.90
CA ASP A 39 4.38 5.08 7.93
C ASP A 39 5.11 3.80 7.52
N ALA A 40 5.37 2.90 8.47
CA ALA A 40 5.98 1.61 8.20
C ALA A 40 5.07 0.69 7.37
N THR A 41 3.77 0.60 7.69
CA THR A 41 2.79 -0.17 6.88
C THR A 41 2.76 0.37 5.45
N THR A 42 2.64 1.69 5.31
CA THR A 42 2.59 2.36 4.00
C THR A 42 3.87 2.12 3.20
N GLN A 43 5.02 2.17 3.85
CA GLN A 43 6.31 1.95 3.21
C GLN A 43 6.45 0.50 2.73
N ALA A 44 6.15 -0.47 3.59
CA ALA A 44 6.20 -1.89 3.24
C ALA A 44 5.29 -2.20 2.03
N PHE A 45 4.08 -1.66 2.01
CA PHE A 45 3.16 -1.84 0.89
C PHE A 45 3.70 -1.26 -0.43
N ARG A 46 4.27 -0.05 -0.40
CA ARG A 46 4.89 0.58 -1.58
C ARG A 46 6.12 -0.17 -2.08
N ASP A 47 6.97 -0.64 -1.17
CA ASP A 47 8.15 -1.44 -1.54
C ASP A 47 7.73 -2.78 -2.16
N GLY A 48 6.64 -3.37 -1.66
CA GLY A 48 5.98 -4.54 -2.25
C GLY A 48 5.51 -4.26 -3.69
N GLN A 49 4.81 -3.15 -3.92
CA GLN A 49 4.39 -2.73 -5.26
C GLN A 49 5.58 -2.54 -6.20
N SER A 50 6.64 -1.85 -5.75
CA SER A 50 7.85 -1.68 -6.58
C SER A 50 8.52 -3.01 -6.91
N ALA A 51 8.45 -4.00 -6.02
CA ALA A 51 8.97 -5.33 -6.29
C ALA A 51 8.09 -6.12 -7.27
N VAL A 52 6.76 -5.95 -7.23
CA VAL A 52 5.82 -6.47 -8.23
C VAL A 52 6.11 -5.89 -9.61
N ASP A 53 6.28 -4.58 -9.72
CA ASP A 53 6.60 -3.90 -10.99
C ASP A 53 7.94 -4.40 -11.58
N ALA A 54 8.87 -4.79 -10.71
CA ALA A 54 10.15 -5.37 -11.09
C ALA A 54 10.09 -6.89 -11.40
N GLY A 55 8.94 -7.54 -11.22
CA GLY A 55 8.77 -8.99 -11.35
C GLY A 55 9.54 -9.79 -10.29
N ASN A 56 9.96 -9.16 -9.19
CA ASN A 56 10.70 -9.80 -8.11
C ASN A 56 9.72 -10.32 -7.04
N TRP A 57 9.07 -11.44 -7.36
CA TRP A 57 8.00 -12.02 -6.54
C TRP A 57 8.46 -12.36 -5.11
N GLY A 58 9.67 -12.89 -4.95
CA GLY A 58 10.20 -13.21 -3.61
C GLY A 58 10.36 -11.98 -2.72
N LEU A 59 10.82 -10.86 -3.30
CA LEU A 59 10.93 -9.60 -2.57
C LEU A 59 9.55 -8.98 -2.29
N ALA A 60 8.64 -9.03 -3.27
CA ALA A 60 7.26 -8.58 -3.11
C ALA A 60 6.56 -9.32 -1.97
N ILE A 61 6.67 -10.65 -1.92
CA ILE A 61 6.13 -11.48 -0.84
C ILE A 61 6.64 -11.01 0.52
N GLY A 62 7.95 -10.84 0.70
CA GLY A 62 8.51 -10.40 1.99
C GLY A 62 8.02 -9.01 2.45
N TYR A 63 7.84 -8.09 1.50
CA TYR A 63 7.28 -6.77 1.80
C TYR A 63 5.79 -6.83 2.15
N PHE A 64 4.98 -7.60 1.41
CA PHE A 64 3.57 -7.73 1.73
C PHE A 64 3.31 -8.56 2.99
N GLU A 65 4.15 -9.55 3.32
CA GLU A 65 4.16 -10.24 4.62
C GLU A 65 4.40 -9.25 5.77
N THR A 66 5.33 -8.31 5.57
CA THR A 66 5.56 -7.23 6.53
C THR A 66 4.33 -6.32 6.63
N ALA A 67 3.71 -5.96 5.50
CA ALA A 67 2.52 -5.11 5.48
C ALA A 67 1.34 -5.75 6.23
N VAL A 68 1.03 -7.03 5.99
CA VAL A 68 -0.08 -7.73 6.69
C VAL A 68 0.24 -7.98 8.18
N SER A 69 1.51 -8.09 8.56
CA SER A 69 1.92 -8.19 9.96
C SER A 69 1.70 -6.87 10.72
N LEU A 70 1.95 -5.74 10.05
CA LEU A 70 1.75 -4.41 10.60
C LEU A 70 0.28 -3.97 10.59
N ASP A 71 -0.48 -4.38 9.58
CA ASP A 71 -1.92 -4.16 9.46
C ASP A 71 -2.66 -5.45 9.04
N PRO A 72 -3.08 -6.27 10.01
CA PRO A 72 -3.85 -7.49 9.74
C PRO A 72 -5.27 -7.24 9.21
N GLY A 73 -5.71 -5.98 9.14
CA GLY A 73 -7.01 -5.58 8.61
C GLY A 73 -6.98 -5.08 7.17
N SER A 74 -5.82 -5.11 6.50
CA SER A 74 -5.68 -4.63 5.13
C SER A 74 -6.01 -5.72 4.10
N ALA A 75 -7.21 -5.66 3.51
CA ALA A 75 -7.60 -6.55 2.42
C ALA A 75 -6.64 -6.40 1.21
N ASP A 76 -6.28 -5.17 0.84
CA ASP A 76 -5.32 -4.88 -0.24
C ASP A 76 -3.97 -5.56 -0.01
N ALA A 77 -3.43 -5.54 1.22
CA ALA A 77 -2.15 -6.18 1.54
C ALA A 77 -2.23 -7.71 1.41
N PHE A 78 -3.32 -8.32 1.87
CA PHE A 78 -3.56 -9.75 1.66
C PHE A 78 -3.75 -10.10 0.18
N ASN A 79 -4.46 -9.27 -0.59
CA ASN A 79 -4.64 -9.44 -2.02
C ASN A 79 -3.30 -9.40 -2.76
N MET A 80 -2.46 -8.40 -2.48
CA MET A 80 -1.16 -8.24 -3.14
C MET A 80 -0.14 -9.30 -2.70
N LEU A 81 -0.20 -9.78 -1.46
CA LEU A 81 0.57 -10.94 -1.01
C LEU A 81 0.18 -12.18 -1.81
N ALA A 82 -1.12 -12.45 -1.92
CA ALA A 82 -1.65 -13.59 -2.67
C ALA A 82 -1.32 -13.51 -4.17
N TYR A 83 -1.43 -12.32 -4.76
CA TYR A 83 -1.00 -12.05 -6.13
C TYR A 83 0.47 -12.40 -6.34
N SER A 84 1.34 -11.92 -5.45
CA SER A 84 2.78 -12.21 -5.53
C SER A 84 3.09 -13.70 -5.37
N GLN A 85 2.35 -14.40 -4.49
CA GLN A 85 2.46 -15.85 -4.30
C GLN A 85 2.01 -16.63 -5.54
N ARG A 86 0.87 -16.26 -6.13
CA ARG A 86 0.37 -16.85 -7.39
C ARG A 86 1.39 -16.71 -8.51
N GLN A 87 1.95 -15.51 -8.70
CA GLN A 87 2.96 -15.25 -9.72
C GLN A 87 4.27 -16.01 -9.47
N SER A 88 4.60 -16.31 -8.20
CA SER A 88 5.74 -17.16 -7.84
C SER A 88 5.47 -18.68 -8.02
N GLY A 89 4.22 -19.08 -8.27
CA GLY A 89 3.78 -20.46 -8.40
C GLY A 89 3.29 -21.11 -7.09
N ASP A 90 3.32 -20.39 -5.97
CA ASP A 90 2.77 -20.87 -4.68
C ASP A 90 1.26 -20.61 -4.60
N LEU A 91 0.49 -21.43 -5.32
CA LEU A 91 -0.96 -21.33 -5.36
C LEU A 91 -1.63 -21.65 -4.03
N GLU A 92 -1.07 -22.56 -3.23
CA GLU A 92 -1.66 -22.95 -1.95
C GLU A 92 -1.70 -21.76 -0.98
N SER A 93 -0.58 -21.05 -0.84
CA SER A 93 -0.52 -19.83 -0.01
C SER A 93 -1.37 -18.71 -0.60
N ALA A 94 -1.36 -18.54 -1.92
CA ALA A 94 -2.16 -17.51 -2.58
C ALA A 94 -3.65 -17.66 -2.26
N PHE A 95 -4.19 -18.88 -2.36
CA PHE A 95 -5.59 -19.15 -2.03
C PHE A 95 -5.95 -18.80 -0.59
N VAL A 96 -5.06 -19.04 0.38
CA VAL A 96 -5.28 -18.66 1.78
C VAL A 96 -5.39 -17.15 1.91
N ASN A 97 -4.46 -16.41 1.30
CA ASN A 97 -4.40 -14.96 1.44
C ASN A 97 -5.50 -14.23 0.64
N TYR A 98 -5.89 -14.71 -0.55
CA TYR A 98 -7.06 -14.16 -1.26
C TYR A 98 -8.34 -14.33 -0.43
N ARG A 99 -8.57 -15.51 0.16
CA ARG A 99 -9.74 -15.73 1.03
C ARG A 99 -9.69 -14.85 2.28
N GLN A 100 -8.50 -14.58 2.81
CA GLN A 100 -8.36 -13.64 3.92
C GLN A 100 -8.71 -12.20 3.49
N ALA A 101 -8.27 -11.75 2.31
CA ALA A 101 -8.68 -10.46 1.75
C ALA A 101 -10.21 -10.37 1.64
N LEU A 102 -10.86 -11.39 1.07
CA LEU A 102 -12.33 -11.45 0.93
C LEU A 102 -13.08 -11.65 2.25
N THR A 103 -12.42 -12.16 3.30
CA THR A 103 -12.98 -12.19 4.66
C THR A 103 -13.02 -10.79 5.28
N ILE A 104 -12.03 -9.96 4.96
CA ILE A 104 -11.91 -8.58 5.45
C ILE A 104 -12.84 -7.66 4.65
N ASP A 105 -12.79 -7.75 3.32
CA ASP A 105 -13.64 -7.01 2.40
C ASP A 105 -14.28 -7.97 1.37
N PRO A 106 -15.52 -8.41 1.60
CA PRO A 106 -16.24 -9.29 0.70
C PRO A 106 -16.53 -8.70 -0.69
N ASP A 107 -16.45 -7.38 -0.87
CA ASP A 107 -16.74 -6.71 -2.15
C ASP A 107 -15.46 -6.31 -2.90
N HIS A 108 -14.30 -6.82 -2.47
CA HIS A 108 -12.99 -6.50 -3.03
C HIS A 108 -12.83 -7.10 -4.44
N LYS A 109 -13.07 -6.27 -5.46
CA LYS A 109 -13.14 -6.66 -6.87
C LYS A 109 -11.89 -7.38 -7.38
N GLU A 110 -10.71 -6.78 -7.18
CA GLU A 110 -9.43 -7.36 -7.65
C GLU A 110 -9.13 -8.69 -6.94
N ALA A 111 -9.56 -8.88 -5.69
CA ALA A 111 -9.35 -10.13 -4.97
C ALA A 111 -10.23 -11.25 -5.54
N HIS A 112 -11.48 -10.95 -5.95
CA HIS A 112 -12.32 -11.90 -6.67
C HIS A 112 -11.73 -12.26 -8.04
N GLU A 113 -11.32 -11.25 -8.81
CA GLU A 113 -10.68 -11.43 -10.11
C GLU A 113 -9.44 -12.33 -10.00
N TYR A 114 -8.50 -11.96 -9.13
CA TYR A 114 -7.24 -12.67 -9.00
C TYR A 114 -7.38 -14.05 -8.37
N LEU A 115 -8.36 -14.25 -7.47
CA LEU A 115 -8.72 -15.57 -6.98
C LEU A 115 -9.32 -16.44 -8.09
N GLY A 116 -10.17 -15.87 -8.94
CA GLY A 116 -10.74 -16.56 -10.10
C GLY A 116 -9.66 -17.04 -11.07
N GLU A 117 -8.72 -16.17 -11.41
CA GLU A 117 -7.55 -16.52 -12.22
C GLU A 117 -6.67 -17.60 -11.57
N ALA A 118 -6.50 -17.55 -10.24
CA ALA A 118 -5.75 -18.58 -9.51
C ALA A 118 -6.45 -19.96 -9.60
N TYR A 119 -7.78 -20.00 -9.56
CA TYR A 119 -8.54 -21.23 -9.78
C TYR A 119 -8.40 -21.75 -11.20
N LEU A 120 -8.40 -20.88 -12.23
CA LEU A 120 -8.10 -21.28 -13.61
C LEU A 120 -6.70 -21.90 -13.73
N GLN A 121 -5.69 -21.30 -13.10
CA GLN A 121 -4.32 -21.84 -13.07
C GLN A 121 -4.26 -23.22 -12.38
N ALA A 122 -5.11 -23.45 -11.38
CA ALA A 122 -5.27 -24.74 -10.71
C ALA A 122 -6.15 -25.74 -11.50
N GLY A 123 -6.78 -25.31 -12.60
CA GLY A 123 -7.68 -26.12 -13.41
C GLY A 123 -9.11 -26.26 -12.84
N ASP A 124 -9.49 -25.40 -11.89
CA ASP A 124 -10.82 -25.38 -11.28
C ASP A 124 -11.70 -24.29 -11.92
N LEU A 125 -12.27 -24.61 -13.09
CA LEU A 125 -13.16 -23.70 -13.80
C LEU A 125 -14.42 -23.35 -12.98
N ALA A 126 -14.93 -24.30 -12.17
CA ALA A 126 -16.15 -24.07 -11.40
C ALA A 126 -15.93 -23.00 -10.34
N ALA A 127 -14.83 -23.10 -9.57
CA ALA A 127 -14.50 -22.10 -8.56
C ALA A 127 -14.17 -20.72 -9.17
N ALA A 128 -13.59 -20.68 -10.39
CA ALA A 128 -13.40 -19.42 -11.11
C ALA A 128 -14.73 -18.77 -11.51
N GLN A 129 -15.71 -19.56 -11.96
CA GLN A 129 -17.05 -19.08 -12.30
C GLN A 129 -17.80 -18.53 -11.08
N GLU A 130 -17.62 -19.13 -9.89
CA GLU A 130 -18.17 -18.58 -8.64
C GLU A 130 -17.65 -17.16 -8.36
N GLN A 131 -16.36 -16.90 -8.63
CA GLN A 131 -15.81 -15.54 -8.47
C GLN A 131 -16.35 -14.56 -9.52
N LEU A 132 -16.59 -15.04 -10.75
CA LEU A 132 -17.20 -14.24 -11.80
C LEU A 132 -18.64 -13.85 -11.45
N GLU A 133 -19.42 -14.78 -10.90
CA GLU A 133 -20.78 -14.53 -10.41
C GLU A 133 -20.78 -13.50 -9.29
N ALA A 134 -19.87 -13.62 -8.31
CA ALA A 134 -19.71 -12.62 -7.25
C ALA A 134 -19.38 -11.22 -7.83
N LEU A 135 -18.50 -11.14 -8.82
CA LEU A 135 -18.19 -9.88 -9.50
C LEU A 135 -19.39 -9.30 -10.26
N ASP A 136 -20.25 -10.13 -10.86
CA ASP A 136 -21.47 -9.67 -11.56
C ASP A 136 -22.45 -9.01 -10.57
N ASP A 137 -22.60 -9.59 -9.38
CA ASP A 137 -23.40 -9.03 -8.28
C ASP A 137 -22.82 -7.71 -7.75
N ILE A 138 -21.50 -7.63 -7.57
CA ILE A 138 -20.80 -6.42 -7.08
C ILE A 138 -20.82 -5.31 -8.13
N CYS A 139 -20.61 -5.65 -9.40
CA CYS A 139 -20.41 -4.72 -10.51
C CYS A 139 -21.66 -4.58 -11.39
N TRP A 140 -22.76 -4.10 -10.82
CA TRP A 140 -24.04 -3.94 -11.54
C TRP A 140 -23.99 -3.06 -12.81
N LEU A 141 -22.99 -2.17 -12.94
CA LEU A 141 -22.74 -1.36 -14.15
C LEU A 141 -21.56 -1.84 -15.00
N GLY A 142 -20.97 -2.99 -14.65
CA GLY A 142 -19.68 -3.44 -15.14
C GLY A 142 -18.51 -2.80 -14.41
N CYS A 143 -17.40 -3.51 -14.38
CA CYS A 143 -16.10 -3.07 -13.88
C CYS A 143 -14.99 -3.82 -14.62
N ASP A 144 -13.77 -3.32 -14.53
CA ASP A 144 -12.61 -3.90 -15.22
C ASP A 144 -12.39 -5.35 -14.77
N ALA A 145 -12.36 -5.58 -13.45
CA ALA A 145 -12.24 -6.92 -12.85
C ALA A 145 -13.24 -7.96 -13.39
N LEU A 146 -14.51 -7.59 -13.55
CA LEU A 146 -15.54 -8.47 -14.12
C LEU A 146 -15.24 -8.80 -15.59
N THR A 147 -14.71 -7.85 -16.34
CA THR A 147 -14.38 -8.01 -17.76
C THR A 147 -13.14 -8.89 -17.92
N GLU A 148 -12.10 -8.62 -17.12
CA GLU A 148 -10.83 -9.34 -17.14
C GLU A 148 -11.00 -10.81 -16.76
N LEU A 149 -11.71 -11.10 -15.66
CA LEU A 149 -11.96 -12.49 -15.28
C LEU A 149 -12.82 -13.23 -16.32
N ARG A 150 -13.80 -12.55 -16.95
CA ARG A 150 -14.62 -13.16 -18.01
C ARG A 150 -13.75 -13.56 -19.20
N GLU A 151 -12.88 -12.67 -19.66
CA GLU A 151 -11.96 -12.94 -20.77
C GLU A 151 -10.97 -14.06 -20.42
N ALA A 152 -10.46 -14.09 -19.18
CA ALA A 152 -9.59 -15.16 -18.70
C ALA A 152 -10.29 -16.53 -18.73
N ILE A 153 -11.55 -16.60 -18.31
CA ILE A 153 -12.36 -17.83 -18.36
C ILE A 153 -12.58 -18.28 -19.81
N GLU A 154 -12.96 -17.37 -20.71
CA GLU A 154 -13.17 -17.68 -22.13
C GLU A 154 -11.90 -18.22 -22.79
N THR A 155 -10.76 -17.59 -22.50
CA THR A 155 -9.44 -18.01 -23.00
C THR A 155 -9.07 -19.40 -22.49
N TRP A 156 -9.21 -19.63 -21.18
CA TRP A 156 -8.94 -20.93 -20.58
C TRP A 156 -9.81 -22.03 -21.20
N GLN A 157 -11.10 -21.77 -21.41
CA GLN A 157 -12.01 -22.74 -22.03
C GLN A 157 -11.60 -23.08 -23.47
N ALA A 158 -11.16 -22.10 -24.25
CA ALA A 158 -10.68 -22.32 -25.61
C ALA A 158 -9.39 -23.15 -25.66
N ASP A 159 -8.48 -22.96 -24.70
CA ASP A 159 -7.23 -23.71 -24.60
C ASP A 159 -7.45 -25.15 -24.10
N ASN A 160 -8.55 -25.41 -23.40
CA ASN A 160 -8.87 -26.68 -22.76
C ASN A 160 -10.01 -27.49 -23.46
N SER A 161 -10.48 -27.04 -24.63
CA SER A 161 -11.48 -27.75 -25.47
C SER A 161 -10.86 -28.67 -26.51
#